data_AF-A0A1D2U6C6-F1
#
_entry.id   AF-A0A1D2U6C6-F1
#
_cell.length_a   1.000
_cell.length_b   1.000
_cell.length_c   1.000
_cell.angle_alpha   90.00
_cell.angle_beta   90.00
_cell.angle_gamma   90.00
#
_symmetry.space_group_name_H-M   'P 1'
#
loop_
_entity.id
_entity.type
_entity.pdbx_description
1 polymer ?
#
loop_
_entity_poly.entity_id
_entity_poly.type
_entity_poly.pdbx_seq_one_letter_code
_entity_poly.pdbx_strand_id
1 'polypeptide(L)'
;MRPAYRPRALYLQWLLDTRQHASSSAAVSGPEGVSNLRLPLHDLLEQAAGEGDAQARVELGIEAVVNGDLQGARAYFQAAATHSPAAADNLQLLDGQVAKPAQQQTTASSEAEKLLERARMAHRGTGRPPDYAQALRLYQAAAAQGSASARRMLALIFSRPQPDGTINLAWMAQLAWLDTSNTLPQLQAHTLSRMMRRDPTPLFDLLPPAWQRALASSAP
;
A
#
# COMPACT_ATOMS: atom_id res chain seq x y z
N MET A 1 15.80 31.48 2.90
CA MET A 1 15.78 30.54 1.75
C MET A 1 14.67 30.97 0.81
N ARG A 2 14.85 30.89 -0.52
CA ARG A 2 13.75 31.14 -1.46
C ARG A 2 12.65 30.08 -1.21
N PRO A 3 11.38 30.46 -1.03
CA PRO A 3 10.31 29.53 -0.68
C PRO A 3 10.14 28.39 -1.69
N ALA A 4 10.50 28.62 -2.96
CA ALA A 4 10.43 27.63 -4.04
C ALA A 4 11.28 26.36 -3.85
N TYR A 5 12.29 26.37 -2.97
CA TYR A 5 13.16 25.20 -2.73
C TYR A 5 12.97 24.55 -1.36
N ARG A 6 12.04 25.08 -0.55
CA ARG A 6 11.75 24.51 0.77
C ARG A 6 11.30 23.05 0.71
N PRO A 7 10.33 22.64 -0.14
CA PRO A 7 9.94 21.22 -0.24
C PRO A 7 11.13 20.30 -0.57
N ARG A 8 11.98 20.71 -1.52
CA ARG A 8 13.21 19.98 -1.87
C ARG A 8 14.20 19.90 -0.71
N ALA A 9 14.38 20.99 0.04
CA ALA A 9 15.27 21.01 1.19
C ALA A 9 14.80 20.05 2.29
N LEU A 10 13.49 19.99 2.56
CA LEU A 10 12.90 19.05 3.52
C LEU A 10 13.14 17.59 3.09
N TYR A 11 12.95 17.29 1.80
CA TYR A 11 13.21 15.95 1.27
C TYR A 11 14.71 15.56 1.33
N LEU A 12 15.62 16.48 1.00
CA LEU A 12 17.05 16.23 1.10
C LEU A 12 17.52 16.06 2.55
N GLN A 13 16.93 16.82 3.48
CA GLN A 13 17.15 16.63 4.90
C GLN A 13 16.71 15.23 5.33
N TRP A 14 15.50 14.81 4.94
CA TRP A 14 15.02 13.45 5.19
C TRP A 14 16.01 12.39 4.67
N LEU A 15 16.52 12.51 3.43
CA LEU A 15 17.52 11.58 2.87
C LEU A 15 18.86 11.54 3.62
N LEU A 16 19.27 12.65 4.22
CA LEU A 16 20.50 12.72 5.01
C LEU A 16 20.30 12.08 6.38
N ASP A 17 19.24 12.47 7.08
CA ASP A 17 18.94 12.03 8.44
C ASP A 17 18.58 10.53 8.44
N THR A 18 17.81 10.06 7.45
CA THR A 18 17.49 8.61 7.31
C THR A 18 18.73 7.76 7.08
N ARG A 19 19.72 8.21 6.30
CA ARG A 19 20.99 7.48 6.13
C ARG A 19 21.78 7.38 7.43
N GLN A 20 21.75 8.43 8.24
CA GLN A 20 22.39 8.42 9.56
C GLN A 20 21.68 7.46 10.52
N HIS A 21 20.34 7.43 10.49
CA HIS A 21 19.51 6.55 11.32
C HIS A 21 19.43 5.09 10.84
N ALA A 22 19.59 4.80 9.55
CA ALA A 22 19.57 3.44 9.00
C ALA A 22 20.68 2.54 9.59
N SER A 23 21.74 3.14 10.12
CA SER A 23 22.76 2.48 10.93
C SER A 23 22.23 1.90 12.25
N SER A 24 20.97 2.17 12.62
CA SER A 24 20.43 1.97 13.98
C SER A 24 19.03 1.34 14.06
N SER A 25 18.34 1.00 12.95
CA SER A 25 16.94 0.55 13.05
C SER A 25 16.78 -0.97 13.21
N ALA A 26 16.29 -1.37 14.38
CA ALA A 26 15.57 -2.61 14.58
C ALA A 26 14.13 -2.44 14.08
N ALA A 27 13.58 -3.48 13.45
CA ALA A 27 12.19 -3.50 12.99
C ALA A 27 11.23 -3.23 14.17
N VAL A 28 10.54 -2.08 14.12
CA VAL A 28 9.46 -1.79 15.08
C VAL A 28 8.24 -2.59 14.64
N SER A 29 8.02 -3.71 15.29
CA SER A 29 6.73 -4.41 15.24
C SER A 29 5.70 -3.58 16.01
N GLY A 30 4.85 -2.85 15.28
CA GLY A 30 3.70 -2.17 15.88
C GLY A 30 2.69 -3.15 16.47
N PRO A 31 1.85 -2.72 17.43
CA PRO A 31 0.89 -3.58 18.15
C PRO A 31 -0.25 -4.16 17.27
N GLU A 32 -0.34 -3.79 15.99
CA GLU A 32 -1.47 -4.10 15.11
C GLU A 32 -1.26 -5.29 14.15
N GLY A 33 -0.07 -5.89 14.04
CA GLY A 33 0.12 -7.13 13.26
C GLY A 33 -0.10 -7.01 11.74
N VAL A 34 -0.62 -5.88 11.23
CA VAL A 34 -0.31 -5.38 9.89
C VAL A 34 1.05 -4.71 10.02
N SER A 35 2.08 -5.33 9.46
CA SER A 35 3.40 -4.67 9.39
C SER A 35 3.30 -3.58 8.33
N ASN A 36 2.74 -2.44 8.71
CA ASN A 36 2.79 -1.24 7.90
C ASN A 36 4.23 -0.73 7.97
N LEU A 37 4.94 -0.79 6.84
CA LEU A 37 6.18 -0.07 6.68
C LEU A 37 5.85 1.40 6.89
N ARG A 38 6.42 1.99 7.94
CA ARG A 38 6.46 3.43 8.10
C ARG A 38 7.88 3.89 7.84
N LEU A 39 8.07 4.77 6.86
CA LEU A 39 9.40 5.32 6.60
C LEU A 39 9.91 6.11 7.82
N PRO A 40 11.22 6.09 8.13
CA PRO A 40 11.76 6.89 9.22
C PRO A 40 11.50 8.38 8.98
N LEU A 41 11.35 9.17 10.04
CA LEU A 41 11.10 10.62 9.93
C LEU A 41 9.90 10.95 9.01
N HIS A 42 8.86 10.10 9.06
CA HIS A 42 7.70 10.16 8.17
C HIS A 42 7.06 11.55 8.11
N ASP A 43 6.91 12.23 9.25
CA ASP A 43 6.28 13.56 9.33
C ASP A 43 7.04 14.61 8.48
N LEU A 44 8.38 14.50 8.40
CA LEU A 44 9.21 15.37 7.56
C LEU A 44 8.99 15.07 6.07
N LEU A 45 8.81 13.80 5.72
CA LEU A 45 8.54 13.35 4.36
C LEU A 45 7.14 13.76 3.90
N GLU A 46 6.13 13.62 4.76
CA GLU A 46 4.76 14.12 4.53
C GLU A 46 4.76 15.64 4.35
N GLN A 47 5.53 16.38 5.15
CA GLN A 47 5.64 17.82 4.98
C GLN A 47 6.24 18.20 3.63
N ALA A 48 7.33 17.53 3.21
CA ALA A 48 7.94 17.75 1.89
C ALA A 48 6.95 17.47 0.75
N ALA A 49 6.22 16.35 0.83
CA ALA A 49 5.22 15.96 -0.16
C ALA A 49 3.99 16.90 -0.18
N GLY A 50 3.53 17.34 0.99
CA GLY A 50 2.44 18.31 1.14
C GLY A 50 2.80 19.68 0.57
N GLU A 51 4.07 20.08 0.68
CA GLU A 51 4.60 21.32 0.09
C GLU A 51 4.95 21.20 -1.41
N GLY A 52 4.82 20.02 -2.01
CA GLY A 52 4.95 19.85 -3.46
C GLY A 52 6.13 19.00 -3.95
N ASP A 53 6.95 18.43 -3.07
CA ASP A 53 8.11 17.64 -3.51
C ASP A 53 7.68 16.34 -4.20
N ALA A 54 8.05 16.20 -5.48
CA ALA A 54 7.69 15.03 -6.28
C ALA A 54 8.39 13.75 -5.81
N GLN A 55 9.63 13.85 -5.33
CA GLN A 55 10.38 12.67 -4.87
C GLN A 55 9.86 12.17 -3.52
N ALA A 56 9.50 13.09 -2.62
CA ALA A 56 8.83 12.74 -1.37
C ALA A 56 7.50 12.01 -1.62
N ARG A 57 6.71 12.47 -2.59
CA ARG A 57 5.48 11.79 -3.03
C ARG A 57 5.77 10.40 -3.59
N VAL A 58 6.85 10.22 -4.36
CA VAL A 58 7.25 8.88 -4.83
C VAL A 58 7.55 7.94 -3.66
N GLU A 59 8.29 8.40 -2.64
CA GLU A 59 8.58 7.57 -1.46
C GLU A 59 7.32 7.18 -0.69
N LEU A 60 6.42 8.13 -0.44
CA LEU A 60 5.13 7.86 0.22
C LEU A 60 4.23 6.94 -0.63
N GLY A 61 4.28 7.08 -1.95
CA GLY A 61 3.58 6.17 -2.85
C GLY A 61 4.10 4.73 -2.77
N ILE A 62 5.42 4.55 -2.68
CA ILE A 62 6.04 3.23 -2.49
C ILE A 62 5.70 2.66 -1.11
N GLU A 63 5.74 3.49 -0.06
CA GLU A 63 5.30 3.12 1.29
C GLU A 63 3.85 2.62 1.27
N ALA A 64 2.95 3.36 0.62
CA ALA A 64 1.55 2.98 0.47
C ALA A 64 1.39 1.65 -0.29
N VAL A 65 2.18 1.40 -1.35
CA VAL A 65 2.20 0.09 -2.04
C VAL A 65 2.61 -1.04 -1.11
N VAL A 66 3.66 -0.86 -0.32
CA VAL A 66 4.13 -1.87 0.65
C VAL A 66 3.04 -2.18 1.69
N ASN A 67 2.30 -1.16 2.09
CA ASN A 67 1.19 -1.25 3.05
C ASN A 67 -0.13 -1.72 2.41
N GLY A 68 -0.14 -1.96 1.09
CA GLY A 68 -1.31 -2.40 0.35
C GLY A 68 -2.36 -1.31 0.10
N ASP A 69 -2.07 -0.04 0.38
CA ASP A 69 -2.93 1.09 0.05
C ASP A 69 -2.69 1.55 -1.41
N LEU A 70 -3.31 0.84 -2.35
CA LEU A 70 -3.18 1.16 -3.77
C LEU A 70 -3.80 2.50 -4.16
N GLN A 71 -4.84 2.94 -3.45
CA GLN A 71 -5.52 4.19 -3.76
C GLN A 71 -4.67 5.38 -3.33
N GLY A 72 -4.13 5.34 -2.11
CA GLY A 72 -3.16 6.33 -1.64
C GLY A 72 -1.92 6.34 -2.52
N ALA A 73 -1.35 5.17 -2.84
CA ALA A 73 -0.22 5.06 -3.75
C ALA A 73 -0.48 5.72 -5.10
N ARG A 74 -1.65 5.44 -5.70
CA ARG A 74 -2.05 6.04 -6.98
C ARG A 74 -2.15 7.56 -6.89
N ALA A 75 -2.74 8.08 -5.82
CA ALA A 75 -2.86 9.52 -5.60
C ALA A 75 -1.49 10.19 -5.48
N TYR A 76 -0.56 9.60 -4.73
CA TYR A 76 0.81 10.09 -4.62
C TYR A 76 1.54 10.09 -5.98
N PHE A 77 1.47 8.99 -6.73
CA PHE A 77 2.11 8.89 -8.04
C PHE A 77 1.49 9.85 -9.05
N GLN A 78 0.17 10.01 -9.08
CA GLN A 78 -0.51 11.00 -9.94
C GLN A 78 -0.04 12.43 -9.64
N ALA A 79 0.08 12.79 -8.36
CA ALA A 79 0.54 14.11 -7.94
C ALA A 79 2.03 14.38 -8.21
N ALA A 80 2.82 13.35 -8.53
CA ALA A 80 4.25 13.45 -8.84
C ALA A 80 4.58 13.22 -10.33
N ALA A 81 3.68 12.61 -11.10
CA ALA A 81 3.93 12.13 -12.46
C ALA A 81 4.39 13.22 -13.45
N THR A 82 3.99 14.49 -13.24
CA THR A 82 4.43 15.61 -14.08
C THR A 82 5.91 15.97 -13.90
N HIS A 83 6.49 15.63 -12.74
CA HIS A 83 7.85 16.00 -12.35
C HIS A 83 8.75 14.80 -12.05
N SER A 84 8.22 13.58 -12.11
CA SER A 84 8.96 12.36 -11.86
C SER A 84 8.58 11.29 -12.89
N PRO A 85 9.50 10.89 -13.79
CA PRO A 85 9.25 9.75 -14.68
C PRO A 85 9.05 8.46 -13.88
N ALA A 86 9.74 8.27 -12.75
CA ALA A 86 9.50 7.13 -11.88
C ALA A 86 8.06 7.12 -11.34
N ALA A 87 7.49 8.26 -10.97
CA ALA A 87 6.08 8.33 -10.56
C ALA A 87 5.13 7.94 -11.71
N ALA A 88 5.39 8.41 -12.94
CA ALA A 88 4.60 8.04 -14.11
C ALA A 88 4.68 6.54 -14.41
N ASP A 89 5.87 5.96 -14.31
CA ASP A 89 6.11 4.53 -14.48
C ASP A 89 5.42 3.69 -13.40
N ASN A 90 5.53 4.11 -12.15
CA ASN A 90 4.87 3.45 -11.01
C ASN A 90 3.36 3.49 -11.16
N LEU A 91 2.80 4.62 -11.63
CA LEU A 91 1.38 4.72 -11.96
C LEU A 91 0.99 3.73 -13.07
N GLN A 92 1.78 3.60 -14.13
CA GLN A 92 1.55 2.61 -15.19
C GLN A 92 1.63 1.18 -14.67
N LEU A 93 2.56 0.89 -13.74
CA LEU A 93 2.66 -0.41 -13.08
C LEU A 93 1.42 -0.70 -12.23
N LEU A 94 0.91 0.27 -11.47
CA LEU A 94 -0.34 0.13 -10.74
C LEU A 94 -1.51 -0.13 -11.70
N ASP A 95 -1.60 0.60 -12.80
CA ASP A 95 -2.67 0.44 -13.79
C ASP A 95 -2.62 -0.95 -14.45
N GLY A 96 -1.42 -1.39 -14.83
CA GLY A 96 -1.17 -2.71 -15.41
C GLY A 96 -1.38 -3.87 -14.43
N GLN A 97 -1.10 -3.67 -13.15
CA GLN A 97 -1.40 -4.60 -12.05
C GLN A 97 -2.83 -4.48 -11.51
N VAL A 98 -3.62 -3.51 -11.95
CA VAL A 98 -5.08 -3.53 -11.79
C VAL A 98 -5.73 -4.23 -12.99
N ALA A 99 -5.09 -4.21 -14.16
CA ALA A 99 -5.52 -4.93 -15.36
C ALA A 99 -5.17 -6.42 -15.39
N LYS A 100 -3.99 -6.84 -14.90
CA LYS A 100 -3.57 -8.26 -14.87
C LYS A 100 -4.17 -9.16 -13.76
N PRO A 101 -4.64 -8.69 -12.59
CA PRO A 101 -5.30 -9.57 -11.64
C PRO A 101 -6.70 -9.92 -12.16
N ALA A 102 -7.28 -9.14 -13.08
CA ALA A 102 -8.56 -9.46 -13.74
C ALA A 102 -8.50 -10.73 -14.61
N GLN A 103 -7.30 -11.20 -14.99
CA GLN A 103 -7.13 -12.39 -15.83
C GLN A 103 -6.79 -13.67 -15.02
N GLN A 104 -6.57 -13.56 -13.70
CA GLN A 104 -6.61 -14.70 -12.76
C GLN A 104 -7.71 -14.56 -11.69
N GLN A 105 -8.45 -13.44 -11.71
CA GLN A 105 -9.73 -13.30 -11.04
C GLN A 105 -10.76 -14.06 -11.86
N THR A 106 -10.99 -15.31 -11.49
CA THR A 106 -12.29 -15.95 -11.71
C THR A 106 -13.34 -14.90 -11.35
N THR A 107 -14.06 -14.39 -12.34
CA THR A 107 -15.18 -13.48 -12.15
C THR A 107 -16.03 -14.10 -11.04
N ALA A 108 -16.03 -13.45 -9.88
CA ALA A 108 -16.79 -13.95 -8.75
C ALA A 108 -18.24 -14.06 -9.22
N SER A 109 -18.86 -15.22 -9.03
CA SER A 109 -20.27 -15.36 -9.37
C SER A 109 -21.06 -14.30 -8.57
N SER A 110 -22.19 -13.84 -9.10
CA SER A 110 -23.11 -12.96 -8.36
C SER A 110 -23.45 -13.52 -6.97
N GLU A 111 -23.41 -14.85 -6.82
CA GLU A 111 -23.61 -15.55 -5.56
C GLU A 111 -22.42 -15.41 -4.59
N ALA A 112 -21.18 -15.48 -5.08
CA ALA A 112 -19.98 -15.25 -4.27
C ALA A 112 -19.94 -13.84 -3.68
N GLU A 113 -20.40 -12.84 -4.43
CA GLU A 113 -20.52 -11.46 -3.93
C GLU A 113 -21.63 -11.31 -2.89
N LYS A 114 -22.79 -11.95 -3.09
CA LYS A 114 -23.86 -12.00 -2.08
C LYS A 114 -23.39 -12.65 -0.78
N LEU A 115 -22.63 -13.74 -0.88
CA LEU A 115 -22.04 -14.41 0.29
C LEU A 115 -21.02 -13.52 1.00
N LEU A 116 -20.18 -12.81 0.25
CA LEU A 116 -19.23 -11.84 0.80
C LEU A 116 -19.95 -10.73 1.58
N GLU A 117 -21.02 -10.18 1.02
CA GLU A 117 -21.76 -9.10 1.67
C GLU A 117 -22.46 -9.59 2.95
N ARG A 118 -23.06 -10.77 2.91
CA ARG A 118 -23.61 -11.41 4.12
C ARG A 118 -22.54 -11.67 5.17
N ALA A 119 -21.34 -12.08 4.76
CA ALA A 119 -20.21 -12.25 5.66
C ALA A 119 -19.84 -10.93 6.34
N ARG A 120 -19.75 -9.83 5.58
CA ARG A 120 -19.47 -8.49 6.12
C ARG A 120 -20.53 -8.01 7.10
N MET A 121 -21.82 -8.23 6.80
CA MET A 121 -22.92 -7.88 7.70
C MET A 121 -22.86 -8.67 9.01
N ALA A 122 -22.58 -9.98 8.94
CA ALA A 122 -22.38 -10.81 10.14
C ALA A 122 -21.12 -10.38 10.91
N HIS A 123 -20.05 -10.01 10.20
CA HIS A 123 -18.78 -9.59 10.77
C HIS A 123 -18.88 -8.24 11.52
N ARG A 124 -19.62 -7.28 10.97
CA ARG A 124 -19.82 -5.93 11.55
C ARG A 124 -20.88 -5.89 12.63
N GLY A 125 -21.87 -6.79 12.57
CA GLY A 125 -23.04 -6.66 13.43
C GLY A 125 -23.92 -5.46 13.06
N THR A 126 -24.12 -5.20 11.77
CA THR A 126 -25.02 -4.13 11.33
C THR A 126 -26.47 -4.50 11.69
N GLY A 127 -27.00 -3.86 12.74
CA GLY A 127 -28.35 -4.09 13.28
C GLY A 127 -28.48 -5.25 14.28
N ARG A 128 -27.37 -5.92 14.66
CA ARG A 128 -27.31 -7.04 15.63
C ARG A 128 -25.89 -7.22 16.16
N PRO A 129 -25.61 -7.89 17.29
CA PRO A 129 -24.23 -8.18 17.69
C PRO A 129 -23.43 -8.92 16.59
N PRO A 130 -22.11 -8.68 16.45
CA PRO A 130 -21.26 -9.43 15.52
C PRO A 130 -21.35 -10.94 15.74
N ASP A 131 -21.42 -11.69 14.64
CA ASP A 131 -21.43 -13.15 14.62
C ASP A 131 -20.21 -13.64 13.81
N TYR A 132 -19.08 -13.75 14.50
CA TYR A 132 -17.79 -14.11 13.88
C TYR A 132 -17.79 -15.54 13.32
N ALA A 133 -18.51 -16.47 13.95
CA ALA A 133 -18.61 -17.84 13.47
C ALA A 133 -19.37 -17.91 12.14
N GLN A 134 -20.49 -17.20 12.04
CA GLN A 134 -21.25 -17.07 10.79
C GLN A 134 -20.44 -16.31 9.73
N ALA A 135 -19.77 -15.22 10.11
CA ALA A 135 -18.91 -14.46 9.20
C ALA A 135 -17.83 -15.36 8.58
N LEU A 136 -17.13 -16.17 9.38
CA LEU A 136 -16.07 -17.05 8.90
C LEU A 136 -16.59 -18.10 7.92
N ARG A 137 -17.74 -18.74 8.21
CA ARG A 137 -18.37 -19.70 7.28
C ARG A 137 -18.74 -19.03 5.95
N LEU A 138 -19.30 -17.82 6.00
CA LEU A 138 -19.72 -17.12 4.79
C LEU A 138 -18.53 -16.64 3.97
N TYR A 139 -17.45 -16.18 4.61
CA TYR A 139 -16.20 -15.85 3.93
C TYR A 139 -15.58 -17.09 3.26
N GLN A 140 -15.55 -18.25 3.94
CA GLN A 140 -15.08 -19.51 3.34
C GLN A 140 -15.93 -19.91 2.13
N ALA A 141 -17.26 -19.82 2.24
CA ALA A 141 -18.16 -20.13 1.14
C ALA A 141 -17.96 -19.18 -0.06
N ALA A 142 -17.87 -17.87 0.20
CA ALA A 142 -17.61 -16.87 -0.84
C ALA A 142 -16.25 -17.11 -1.51
N ALA A 143 -15.20 -17.41 -0.74
CA ALA A 143 -13.86 -17.69 -1.27
C ALA A 143 -13.82 -18.97 -2.12
N ALA A 144 -14.57 -20.01 -1.72
CA ALA A 144 -14.74 -21.24 -2.48
C ALA A 144 -15.47 -21.00 -3.82
N GLN A 145 -16.38 -20.03 -3.87
CA GLN A 145 -17.05 -19.59 -5.10
C GLN A 145 -16.27 -18.53 -5.89
N GLY A 146 -14.99 -18.29 -5.55
CA GLY A 146 -14.11 -17.42 -6.33
C GLY A 146 -14.06 -15.95 -5.88
N SER A 147 -14.69 -15.57 -4.76
CA SER A 147 -14.58 -14.21 -4.22
C SER A 147 -13.15 -13.94 -3.71
N ALA A 148 -12.41 -13.15 -4.47
CA ALA A 148 -11.06 -12.72 -4.11
C ALA A 148 -11.05 -11.88 -2.81
N SER A 149 -12.06 -11.06 -2.59
CA SER A 149 -12.20 -10.25 -1.37
C SER A 149 -12.45 -11.12 -0.14
N ALA A 150 -13.23 -12.19 -0.27
CA ALA A 150 -13.46 -13.14 0.84
C ALA A 150 -12.19 -13.92 1.16
N ARG A 151 -11.47 -14.38 0.14
CA ARG A 151 -10.17 -15.06 0.30
C ARG A 151 -9.15 -14.15 1.00
N ARG A 152 -9.12 -12.87 0.62
CA ARG A 152 -8.30 -11.83 1.28
C ARG A 152 -8.66 -11.67 2.75
N MET A 153 -9.95 -11.53 3.06
CA MET A 153 -10.41 -11.39 4.44
C MET A 153 -10.02 -12.60 5.31
N LEU A 154 -10.13 -13.82 4.79
CA LEU A 154 -9.70 -15.03 5.51
C LEU A 154 -8.20 -15.02 5.80
N ALA A 155 -7.37 -14.67 4.81
CA ALA A 155 -5.93 -14.57 5.00
C ALA A 155 -5.57 -13.56 6.11
N LEU A 156 -6.29 -12.43 6.18
CA LEU A 156 -6.12 -11.44 7.25
C LEU A 156 -6.57 -12.00 8.61
N ILE A 157 -7.72 -12.69 8.69
CA ILE A 157 -8.19 -13.29 9.95
C ILE A 157 -7.16 -14.28 10.51
N PHE A 158 -6.52 -15.07 9.64
CA PHE A 158 -5.54 -16.09 10.04
C PHE A 158 -4.09 -15.58 10.13
N SER A 159 -3.79 -14.34 9.74
CA SER A 159 -2.42 -13.82 9.79
C SER A 159 -1.90 -13.59 11.21
N ARG A 160 -2.83 -13.43 12.16
CA ARG A 160 -2.53 -13.19 13.56
C ARG A 160 -3.33 -14.14 14.45
N PRO A 161 -2.97 -15.44 14.49
CA PRO A 161 -3.56 -16.35 15.45
C PRO A 161 -3.16 -15.94 16.87
N GLN A 162 -3.93 -16.39 17.84
CA GLN A 162 -3.60 -16.29 19.24
C GLN A 162 -2.44 -17.27 19.56
N PRO A 163 -1.66 -17.10 20.65
CA PRO A 163 -0.49 -17.95 20.92
C PRO A 163 -0.79 -19.46 21.02
N ASP A 164 -2.04 -19.81 21.29
CA ASP A 164 -2.56 -21.18 21.32
C ASP A 164 -2.97 -21.72 19.93
N GLY A 165 -2.78 -20.93 18.86
CA GLY A 165 -3.13 -21.26 17.48
C GLY A 165 -4.59 -20.99 17.11
N THR A 166 -5.41 -20.47 18.03
CA THR A 166 -6.82 -20.17 17.76
C THR A 166 -7.01 -18.83 17.04
N ILE A 167 -8.21 -18.58 16.53
CA ILE A 167 -8.54 -17.30 15.87
C ILE A 167 -8.56 -16.19 16.91
N ASN A 168 -7.79 -15.13 16.65
CA ASN A 168 -7.81 -13.94 17.48
C ASN A 168 -9.08 -13.11 17.19
N LEU A 169 -10.07 -13.20 18.08
CA LEU A 169 -11.36 -12.50 17.92
C LEU A 169 -11.22 -10.97 18.02
N ALA A 170 -10.29 -10.48 18.82
CA ALA A 170 -10.03 -9.03 18.92
C ALA A 170 -9.44 -8.49 17.61
N TRP A 171 -8.54 -9.26 16.99
CA TRP A 171 -8.01 -8.97 15.67
C TRP A 171 -9.09 -9.04 14.59
N MET A 172 -9.92 -10.09 14.60
CA MET A 172 -11.04 -10.21 13.69
C MET A 172 -12.00 -9.01 13.79
N ALA A 173 -12.32 -8.55 15.01
CA ALA A 173 -13.14 -7.37 15.23
C ALA A 173 -12.57 -6.09 14.56
N GLN A 174 -11.26 -5.91 14.58
CA GLN A 174 -10.58 -4.76 13.94
C GLN A 174 -10.72 -4.78 12.41
N LEU A 175 -10.76 -5.97 11.80
CA LEU A 175 -10.90 -6.15 10.35
C LEU A 175 -12.30 -5.83 9.82
N ALA A 176 -13.32 -5.68 10.68
CA ALA A 176 -14.72 -5.55 10.27
C ALA A 176 -14.99 -4.36 9.33
N TRP A 177 -14.22 -3.29 9.46
CA TRP A 177 -14.36 -2.06 8.67
C TRP A 177 -13.31 -1.91 7.56
N LEU A 178 -12.39 -2.87 7.47
CA LEU A 178 -11.27 -2.82 6.55
C LEU A 178 -11.77 -3.07 5.11
N ASP A 179 -11.46 -2.14 4.20
CA ASP A 179 -11.84 -2.29 2.80
C ASP A 179 -10.89 -3.23 2.07
N THR A 180 -11.26 -4.50 2.05
CA THR A 180 -10.47 -5.55 1.38
C THR A 180 -10.42 -5.41 -0.13
N SER A 181 -11.18 -4.49 -0.75
CA SER A 181 -11.21 -4.32 -2.20
C SER A 181 -9.88 -3.80 -2.75
N ASN A 182 -9.20 -2.93 -2.01
CA ASN A 182 -7.95 -2.28 -2.40
C ASN A 182 -6.69 -2.86 -1.74
N THR A 183 -6.83 -3.71 -0.72
CA THR A 183 -5.67 -4.23 0.02
C THR A 183 -5.05 -5.44 -0.69
N LEU A 184 -3.84 -5.27 -1.22
CA LEU A 184 -3.03 -6.38 -1.76
C LEU A 184 -2.59 -7.33 -0.64
N PRO A 185 -2.61 -8.66 -0.88
CA PRO A 185 -1.88 -9.61 -0.04
C PRO A 185 -0.42 -9.19 0.10
N GLN A 186 0.15 -9.35 1.31
CA GLN A 186 1.50 -8.92 1.62
C GLN A 186 2.55 -9.46 0.62
N LEU A 187 2.47 -10.74 0.26
CA LEU A 187 3.35 -11.34 -0.76
C LEU A 187 3.29 -10.60 -2.11
N GLN A 188 2.09 -10.19 -2.53
CA GLN A 188 1.87 -9.50 -3.81
C GLN A 188 2.30 -8.03 -3.72
N ALA A 189 2.01 -7.35 -2.60
CA ALA A 189 2.51 -6.01 -2.30
C ALA A 189 4.05 -5.97 -2.34
N HIS A 190 4.72 -7.00 -1.80
CA HIS A 190 6.18 -7.12 -1.82
C HIS A 190 6.74 -7.43 -3.23
N THR A 191 5.99 -8.13 -4.08
CA THR A 191 6.39 -8.29 -5.50
C THR A 191 6.23 -6.98 -6.26
N LEU A 192 5.12 -6.26 -6.03
CA LEU A 192 4.82 -5.00 -6.68
C LEU A 192 5.80 -3.90 -6.25
N SER A 193 6.12 -3.81 -4.95
CA SER A 193 7.07 -2.82 -4.42
C SER A 193 8.49 -2.98 -4.99
N ARG A 194 8.92 -4.21 -5.27
CA ARG A 194 10.22 -4.50 -5.91
C ARG A 194 10.29 -4.04 -7.37
N MET A 195 9.15 -3.84 -8.03
CA MET A 195 9.08 -3.28 -9.38
C MET A 195 8.96 -1.75 -9.38
N MET A 196 8.68 -1.13 -8.23
CA MET A 196 8.55 0.32 -8.14
C MET A 196 9.91 0.99 -8.37
N ARG A 197 9.90 2.03 -9.20
CA ARG A 197 11.06 2.83 -9.56
C ARG A 197 11.16 4.08 -8.67
N ARG A 198 12.38 4.59 -8.56
CA ARG A 198 12.72 5.92 -8.04
C ARG A 198 13.49 6.66 -9.12
N ASP A 199 13.44 7.99 -9.12
CA ASP A 199 14.24 8.74 -10.09
C ASP A 199 15.74 8.56 -9.80
N PRO A 200 16.60 8.66 -10.82
CA PRO A 200 18.04 8.39 -10.69
C PRO A 200 18.74 9.26 -9.64
N THR A 201 18.20 10.46 -9.39
CA THR A 201 18.74 11.38 -8.39
C THR A 201 17.61 12.15 -7.70
N PRO A 202 17.81 12.60 -6.45
CA PRO A 202 16.83 13.40 -5.73
C PRO A 202 16.66 14.83 -6.29
N LEU A 203 17.42 15.19 -7.34
CA LEU A 203 17.38 16.49 -8.01
C LEU A 203 16.92 16.37 -9.46
N PHE A 204 16.42 15.19 -9.87
CA PHE A 204 16.18 14.87 -11.28
C PHE A 204 15.28 15.89 -11.99
N ASP A 205 14.20 16.30 -11.35
CA ASP A 205 13.24 17.31 -11.81
C ASP A 205 13.85 18.71 -11.94
N LEU A 206 14.93 19.00 -11.22
CA LEU A 206 15.68 20.25 -11.28
C LEU A 206 16.80 20.24 -12.32
N LEU A 207 17.12 19.08 -12.90
CA LEU A 207 18.15 18.97 -13.93
C LEU A 207 17.67 19.55 -15.26
N PRO A 208 18.57 20.15 -16.07
CA PRO A 208 18.22 20.54 -17.43
C PRO A 208 17.76 19.32 -18.27
N PRO A 209 16.86 19.50 -19.25
CA PRO A 209 16.30 18.39 -20.03
C PRO A 209 17.32 17.48 -20.74
N ALA A 210 18.49 18.01 -21.10
CA ALA A 210 19.56 17.21 -21.70
C ALA A 210 20.13 16.17 -20.71
N TRP A 211 20.28 16.55 -19.44
CA TRP A 211 20.77 15.68 -18.38
C TRP A 211 19.72 14.66 -17.94
N GLN A 212 18.44 15.07 -17.90
CA GLN A 212 17.34 14.15 -17.65
C GLN A 212 17.31 13.01 -18.70
N ARG A 213 17.45 13.37 -19.99
CA ARG A 213 17.52 12.39 -21.09
C ARG A 213 18.72 11.46 -20.99
N ALA A 214 19.90 12.01 -20.71
CA ALA A 214 21.12 11.22 -20.55
C ALA A 214 20.99 10.18 -19.43
N LEU A 215 20.47 10.59 -18.27
CA LEU A 215 20.26 9.71 -17.13
C LEU A 215 19.19 8.64 -17.40
N ALA A 216 18.10 9.01 -18.08
CA ALA A 216 17.06 8.05 -18.48
C ALA A 216 17.56 6.98 -19.45
N SER A 217 18.50 7.30 -20.34
CA SER A 217 19.10 6.35 -21.29
C SER A 217 20.16 5.43 -20.69
N SER A 218 20.63 5.71 -19.47
CA SER A 218 21.69 4.96 -18.79
C SER A 218 21.18 3.98 -17.72
N ALA A 219 19.87 3.94 -17.47
CA ALA A 219 19.27 2.98 -16.55
C ALA A 219 19.20 1.58 -17.21
N PRO A 220 19.77 0.53 -16.59
CA PRO A 220 19.79 -0.83 -17.14
C PRO A 220 18.42 -1.51 -17.18
#